data_AF-A0A0B7GV70-F1
#
_entry.id   AF-A0A0B7GV70-F1
#
_cell.length_a   1.000
_cell.length_b   1.000
_cell.length_c   1.000
_cell.angle_alpha   90.00
_cell.angle_beta   90.00
_cell.angle_gamma   90.00
#
_symmetry.space_group_name_H-M   'P 1'
#
loop_
_entity.id
_entity.type
_entity.pdbx_description
1 polymer ?
#
loop_
_entity_poly.entity_id
_entity_poly.type
_entity_poly.pdbx_seq_one_letter_code
_entity_poly.pdbx_strand_id
1 'polypeptide(L)'
;MVGEYKLRSTVKAVKITDVEVPAGQKLEAHGIVFIGEKVGVVVDKIDDKTITVNIDTQREFTTDTFDEANLPKVGEKLFLDGTGKLTKTSDGKWVGYFWSKLNNQIAFSLRS
;
A
#
# COMPACT_ATOMS: atom_id res chain seq x y z
N MET A 1 -5.42 33.52 13.67
CA MET A 1 -5.90 32.73 12.52
C MET A 1 -5.66 31.27 12.89
N VAL A 2 -6.64 30.61 13.51
CA VAL A 2 -6.52 29.21 13.91
C VAL A 2 -6.79 28.41 12.64
N GLY A 3 -5.72 28.02 11.95
CA GLY A 3 -5.85 27.10 10.83
C GLY A 3 -6.43 25.80 11.38
N GLU A 4 -7.71 25.55 11.10
CA GLU A 4 -8.27 24.22 11.18
C GLU A 4 -7.39 23.33 10.29
N TYR A 5 -6.40 22.66 10.90
CA TYR A 5 -5.79 21.48 10.33
C TYR A 5 -6.94 20.47 10.27
N LYS A 6 -7.71 20.50 9.18
CA LYS A 6 -8.44 19.33 8.71
C LYS A 6 -7.38 18.26 8.61
N LEU A 7 -7.25 17.46 9.66
CA LEU A 7 -6.68 16.12 9.62
C LEU A 7 -7.48 15.44 8.52
N ARG A 8 -7.01 15.55 7.27
CA ARG A 8 -7.48 14.75 6.15
C ARG A 8 -7.18 13.35 6.63
N SER A 9 -8.17 12.68 7.19
CA SER A 9 -7.98 11.34 7.74
C SER A 9 -7.35 10.53 6.62
N THR A 10 -6.09 10.17 6.83
CA THR A 10 -5.31 9.42 5.85
C THR A 10 -5.86 8.01 5.75
N VAL A 11 -6.64 7.61 6.75
CA VAL A 11 -7.54 6.47 6.75
C VAL A 11 -8.91 6.87 6.19
N LYS A 12 -9.37 6.18 5.15
CA LYS A 12 -10.68 6.37 4.52
C LYS A 12 -11.43 5.07 4.37
N ALA A 13 -12.72 5.08 4.65
CA ALA A 13 -13.63 4.03 4.21
C ALA A 13 -13.91 4.22 2.72
N VAL A 14 -13.67 3.17 1.93
CA VAL A 14 -13.91 3.14 0.49
C VAL A 14 -14.66 1.86 0.15
N LYS A 15 -15.51 1.94 -0.88
CA LYS A 15 -16.21 0.75 -1.35
C LYS A 15 -15.24 -0.14 -2.10
N ILE A 16 -15.38 -1.45 -1.93
CA ILE A 16 -14.55 -2.45 -2.61
C ILE A 16 -14.70 -2.32 -4.14
N THR A 17 -15.86 -1.87 -4.64
CA THR A 17 -16.09 -1.65 -6.07
C THR A 17 -15.32 -0.46 -6.66
N ASP A 18 -14.89 0.48 -5.82
CA ASP A 18 -14.13 1.66 -6.22
C ASP A 18 -12.61 1.46 -6.07
N VAL A 19 -12.18 0.28 -5.58
CA VAL A 19 -10.77 -0.07 -5.45
C VAL A 19 -10.41 -1.19 -6.40
N GLU A 20 -9.21 -1.09 -6.97
CA GLU A 20 -8.60 -2.21 -7.64
C GLU A 20 -7.77 -3.00 -6.62
N VAL A 21 -8.14 -4.26 -6.44
CA VAL A 21 -7.40 -5.22 -5.62
C VAL A 21 -6.49 -6.03 -6.53
N PRO A 22 -5.17 -5.84 -6.47
CA PRO A 22 -4.22 -6.61 -7.25
C PRO A 22 -4.31 -8.10 -6.92
N ALA A 23 -4.02 -8.96 -7.90
CA ALA A 23 -3.95 -10.39 -7.67
C ALA A 23 -2.97 -10.71 -6.53
N GLY A 24 -3.35 -11.60 -5.61
CA GLY A 24 -2.52 -11.99 -4.46
C GLY A 24 -2.61 -11.06 -3.25
N GLN A 25 -3.18 -9.86 -3.38
CA GLN A 25 -3.43 -8.96 -2.26
C GLN A 25 -4.77 -9.29 -1.59
N LYS A 26 -4.79 -9.22 -0.25
CA LYS A 26 -5.98 -9.50 0.55
C LYS A 26 -6.64 -8.20 0.98
N LEU A 27 -7.96 -8.22 1.09
CA LEU A 27 -8.73 -7.13 1.70
C LEU A 27 -8.65 -7.14 3.23
N GLU A 28 -7.73 -7.92 3.78
CA GLU A 28 -7.47 -8.12 5.20
C GLU A 28 -5.95 -8.18 5.37
N ALA A 29 -5.44 -7.85 6.56
CA ALA A 29 -4.01 -7.94 6.91
C ALA A 29 -3.05 -7.04 6.07
N HIS A 30 -3.35 -5.75 5.93
CA HIS A 30 -2.46 -4.77 5.28
C HIS A 30 -2.21 -5.01 3.79
N GLY A 31 -3.20 -5.55 3.08
CA GLY A 31 -3.09 -5.68 1.63
C GLY A 31 -3.09 -4.33 0.92
N ILE A 32 -2.42 -4.29 -0.24
CA ILE A 32 -2.24 -3.09 -1.04
C ILE A 32 -3.36 -3.01 -2.06
N VAL A 33 -4.01 -1.85 -2.13
CA VAL A 33 -5.10 -1.55 -3.07
C VAL A 33 -4.84 -0.25 -3.80
N PHE A 34 -5.38 -0.13 -5.00
CA PHE A 34 -5.30 1.09 -5.81
C PHE A 34 -6.67 1.76 -5.86
N ILE A 35 -6.71 3.04 -5.51
CA ILE A 35 -7.92 3.88 -5.54
C ILE A 35 -7.71 4.90 -6.66
N GLY A 36 -8.07 4.51 -7.89
CA GLY A 36 -7.71 5.26 -9.10
C GLY A 36 -6.20 5.40 -9.22
N GLU A 37 -5.69 6.64 -9.21
CA GLU A 37 -4.26 6.92 -9.28
C GLU A 37 -3.53 6.82 -7.95
N LYS A 38 -4.25 6.64 -6.83
CA LYS A 38 -3.65 6.55 -5.48
C LYS A 38 -3.42 5.12 -5.07
N VAL A 39 -2.44 4.93 -4.20
CA VAL A 39 -2.16 3.65 -3.55
C VAL A 39 -2.57 3.75 -2.10
N GLY A 40 -3.12 2.67 -1.56
CA GLY A 40 -3.46 2.57 -0.17
C GLY A 40 -3.24 1.18 0.38
N VAL A 41 -3.16 1.09 1.70
CA VAL A 41 -3.03 -0.16 2.45
C VAL A 41 -4.31 -0.39 3.23
N VAL A 42 -4.94 -1.55 3.04
CA VAL A 42 -6.16 -1.93 3.76
C VAL A 42 -5.84 -2.11 5.23
N VAL A 43 -6.45 -1.30 6.08
CA VAL A 43 -6.33 -1.38 7.53
C VAL A 43 -7.31 -2.42 8.07
N ASP A 44 -8.55 -2.38 7.59
CA ASP A 44 -9.63 -3.19 8.13
C ASP A 44 -10.75 -3.40 7.10
N LYS A 45 -11.45 -4.54 7.18
CA LYS A 45 -12.65 -4.81 6.37
C LYS A 45 -13.87 -4.56 7.25
N ILE A 46 -14.63 -3.51 6.94
CA ILE A 46 -15.84 -3.15 7.71
C ILE A 46 -16.96 -4.14 7.39
N ASP A 47 -17.19 -4.40 6.11
CA ASP A 47 -18.24 -5.28 5.62
C ASP A 47 -17.89 -5.83 4.22
N ASP A 48 -18.77 -6.62 3.60
CA ASP A 48 -18.56 -7.22 2.28
C ASP A 48 -18.55 -6.22 1.10
N LYS A 49 -18.79 -4.94 1.37
CA LYS A 49 -18.84 -3.85 0.39
C LYS A 49 -17.86 -2.72 0.73
N THR A 50 -17.36 -2.64 1.95
CA THR A 50 -16.61 -1.50 2.46
C THR A 50 -15.34 -1.93 3.18
N ILE A 51 -14.23 -1.30 2.82
CA ILE A 51 -12.93 -1.48 3.47
C ILE A 51 -12.39 -0.13 3.92
N THR A 52 -11.60 -0.17 4.99
CA THR A 52 -10.85 0.96 5.50
C THR A 52 -9.45 0.92 4.92
N VAL A 53 -9.06 1.96 4.19
CA VAL A 53 -7.77 2.04 3.50
C VAL A 53 -6.99 3.25 4.00
N ASN A 54 -5.72 3.03 4.32
CA ASN A 54 -4.78 4.07 4.66
C ASN A 54 -3.99 4.49 3.41
N ILE A 55 -4.12 5.76 3.04
CA ILE A 55 -3.45 6.42 1.92
C ILE A 55 -2.37 7.39 2.39
N ASP A 56 -1.86 7.23 3.62
CA ASP A 56 -0.81 8.07 4.18
C ASP A 56 0.52 7.81 3.46
N THR A 57 1.05 8.81 2.78
CA THR A 57 2.28 8.69 1.99
C THR A 57 3.53 8.98 2.82
N GLN A 58 3.36 9.53 4.02
CA GLN A 58 4.43 9.82 4.97
C GLN A 58 4.59 8.71 6.01
N ARG A 59 3.60 7.81 6.12
CA ARG A 59 3.66 6.67 7.01
C ARG A 59 4.42 5.50 6.38
N GLU A 60 5.15 4.80 7.23
CA GLU A 60 5.77 3.52 6.91
C GLU A 60 4.77 2.37 7.14
N PHE A 61 4.68 1.50 6.15
CA PHE A 61 3.90 0.26 6.19
C PHE A 61 4.83 -0.93 6.09
N THR A 62 4.41 -2.04 6.69
CA THR A 62 5.14 -3.30 6.64
C THR A 62 4.30 -4.38 5.96
N THR A 63 4.92 -5.19 5.11
CA THR A 63 4.27 -6.38 4.54
C THR A 63 5.23 -7.57 4.52
N ASP A 64 4.68 -8.76 4.71
CA ASP A 64 5.36 -10.04 4.49
C ASP A 64 5.24 -10.54 3.03
N THR A 65 4.44 -9.88 2.20
CA THR A 65 4.21 -10.28 0.81
C THR A 65 5.15 -9.55 -0.15
N PHE A 66 6.39 -10.02 -0.24
CA PHE A 66 7.42 -9.46 -1.12
C PHE A 66 8.26 -10.54 -1.82
N ASP A 67 8.94 -10.14 -2.89
CA ASP A 67 9.92 -10.97 -3.58
C ASP A 67 11.32 -10.67 -3.03
N GLU A 68 11.81 -11.56 -2.17
CA GLU A 68 13.11 -11.44 -1.52
C GLU A 68 14.29 -11.39 -2.51
N ALA A 69 14.18 -12.06 -3.65
CA ALA A 69 15.24 -12.08 -4.65
C ALA A 69 15.33 -10.76 -5.45
N ASN A 70 14.23 -10.00 -5.49
CA ASN A 70 14.08 -8.80 -6.31
C ASN A 70 13.69 -7.57 -5.51
N LEU A 71 14.23 -7.40 -4.31
CA LEU A 71 14.05 -6.16 -3.57
C LEU A 71 14.86 -5.00 -4.18
N PRO A 72 14.27 -3.80 -4.30
CA PRO A 72 14.99 -2.59 -4.69
C PRO A 72 15.90 -2.09 -3.55
N LYS A 73 16.77 -1.13 -3.85
CA LYS A 73 17.59 -0.50 -2.79
C LYS A 73 16.73 0.46 -1.95
N VAL A 74 17.21 0.75 -0.75
CA VAL A 74 16.57 1.75 0.13
C VAL A 74 16.43 3.09 -0.59
N GLY A 75 15.23 3.66 -0.57
CA GLY A 75 14.86 4.89 -1.27
C GLY A 75 14.47 4.70 -2.75
N GLU A 76 14.59 3.49 -3.30
CA GLU A 76 14.17 3.21 -4.68
C GLU A 76 12.68 2.85 -4.77
N LYS A 77 12.17 2.93 -6.00
CA LYS A 77 10.77 2.63 -6.30
C LYS A 77 10.47 1.16 -6.06
N LEU A 78 9.33 0.93 -5.44
CA LEU A 78 8.77 -0.38 -5.16
C LEU A 78 7.51 -0.58 -6.00
N PHE A 79 7.46 -1.70 -6.69
CA PHE A 79 6.39 -2.08 -7.59
C PHE A 79 5.70 -3.34 -7.09
N LEU A 80 4.43 -3.48 -7.44
CA LEU A 80 3.67 -4.70 -7.21
C LEU A 80 3.65 -5.52 -8.49
N ASP A 81 4.19 -6.73 -8.44
CA ASP A 81 4.15 -7.65 -9.57
C ASP A 81 2.74 -8.24 -9.79
N GLY A 82 2.58 -8.98 -10.90
CA GLY A 82 1.32 -9.64 -11.23
C GLY A 82 0.92 -10.77 -10.29
N THR A 83 1.79 -11.18 -9.37
CA THR A 83 1.50 -12.17 -8.31
C THR A 83 1.08 -11.54 -6.99
N GLY A 84 1.13 -10.20 -6.90
CA GLY A 84 0.82 -9.45 -5.69
C GLY A 84 2.00 -9.27 -4.76
N LYS A 85 3.23 -9.55 -5.19
CA LYS A 85 4.43 -9.35 -4.37
C LYS A 85 5.10 -8.03 -4.69
N LEU A 86 5.63 -7.40 -3.64
CA LEU A 86 6.45 -6.20 -3.80
C LEU A 86 7.85 -6.55 -4.30
N THR A 87 8.28 -5.85 -5.35
CA THR A 87 9.51 -6.09 -6.10
C THR A 87 10.06 -4.81 -6.73
N LYS A 88 11.29 -4.85 -7.23
CA LYS A 88 11.92 -3.77 -8.02
C LYS A 88 11.46 -3.72 -9.48
N THR A 89 10.75 -4.74 -9.95
CA THR A 89 10.40 -4.91 -11.37
C THR A 89 9.45 -3.83 -11.85
N SER A 90 9.84 -3.09 -12.89
CA SER A 90 9.08 -1.96 -13.45
C SER A 90 7.82 -2.35 -14.22
N ASP A 91 7.65 -3.62 -14.58
CA ASP A 91 6.44 -4.13 -15.23
C ASP A 91 5.23 -4.15 -14.27
N GLY A 92 5.48 -4.01 -12.96
CA GLY A 92 4.45 -3.95 -11.93
C GLY A 92 3.82 -2.56 -11.76
N LYS A 93 2.75 -2.50 -10.95
CA LYS A 93 2.16 -1.21 -10.58
C LYS A 93 3.00 -0.52 -9.52
N TRP A 94 3.33 0.76 -9.72
CA TRP A 94 4.12 1.51 -8.75
C TRP A 94 3.34 1.72 -7.45
N VAL A 95 3.89 1.20 -6.35
CA VAL A 95 3.29 1.26 -5.00
C VAL A 95 3.88 2.42 -4.22
N GLY A 96 5.19 2.61 -4.27
CA GLY A 96 5.86 3.61 -3.45
C GLY A 96 7.36 3.42 -3.38
N TYR A 97 7.93 3.57 -2.19
CA TYR A 97 9.38 3.55 -1.95
C TYR A 97 9.75 2.54 -0.88
N PHE A 98 10.81 1.78 -1.12
CA PHE A 98 11.32 0.79 -0.17
C PHE A 98 12.25 1.44 0.85
N TRP A 99 12.12 1.07 2.13
CA TRP A 99 12.93 1.63 3.22
C TRP A 99 13.86 0.63 3.87
N SER A 100 13.38 -0.56 4.19
CA SER A 100 14.21 -1.58 4.82
C SER A 100 13.59 -2.97 4.75
N LYS A 101 14.41 -4.00 4.93
CA LYS A 101 13.97 -5.37 5.18
C LYS A 101 14.07 -5.64 6.68
N LEU A 102 12.95 -6.04 7.29
CA LEU A 102 12.79 -6.36 8.71
C LEU A 102 12.48 -7.86 8.83
N ASN A 103 13.51 -8.71 8.86
CA ASN A 103 13.39 -10.18 8.87
C ASN A 103 12.49 -10.69 7.71
N ASN A 104 11.28 -11.15 8.02
CA ASN A 104 10.30 -11.69 7.08
C ASN A 104 9.30 -10.62 6.60
N GLN A 105 9.64 -9.34 6.73
CA GLN A 105 8.82 -8.23 6.29
C GLN A 105 9.70 -7.18 5.61
N ILE A 106 9.07 -6.31 4.83
CA ILE A 106 9.70 -5.10 4.32
C ILE A 106 8.93 -3.87 4.76
N ALA A 107 9.66 -2.80 5.07
CA ALA A 107 9.12 -1.48 5.33
C ALA A 107 9.15 -0.66 4.03
N PHE A 108 8.03 -0.01 3.72
CA PHE A 108 7.87 0.85 2.55
C PHE A 108 6.93 2.02 2.86
N SER A 109 7.03 3.10 2.11
CA SER A 109 6.03 4.18 2.11
C SER A 109 5.27 4.20 0.79
N LEU A 110 4.06 4.74 0.83
CA LEU A 110 3.22 4.87 -0.37
C LEU A 110 3.69 6.02 -1.26
N ARG A 111 3.50 5.88 -2.57
CA ARG A 111 3.75 6.98 -3.51
C ARG A 111 2.80 8.14 -3.24
N SER A 112 3.32 9.37 -3.32
CA SER A 112 2.53 10.59 -3.22
C SER A 112 1.69 10.88 -4.45
#